data_AF-A0A2M8L5B0-F1
#
_entry.id   AF-A0A2M8L5B0-F1
#
_cell.length_a   1.000
_cell.length_b   1.000
_cell.length_c   1.000
_cell.angle_alpha   90.00
_cell.angle_beta   90.00
_cell.angle_gamma   90.00
#
_symmetry.space_group_name_H-M   'P 1'
#
loop_
_entity.id
_entity.type
_entity.pdbx_description
1 polymer ?
#
loop_
_entity_poly.entity_id
_entity_poly.type
_entity_poly.pdbx_seq_one_letter_code
_entity_poly.pdbx_strand_id
1 'polypeptide(L)'
;MARPEAIENNSEQGLECWLSTIEARWQNIPEFEVPEEKLQHLAVICDGNRRAAQERGLNSFYGHRAGVEVIRGVTRACRQWQIHTLTFWTWSTENWKRDREQIGYVMDLAARFLRDSELKRELFENE
;
A
#
# COMPACT_ATOMS: atom_id res chain seq x y z
N MET A 1 -2.58 30.74 -17.11
CA MET A 1 -1.50 29.75 -16.99
C MET A 1 -0.66 30.13 -15.78
N ALA A 2 -0.84 29.45 -14.65
CA ALA A 2 0.03 29.61 -13.48
C ALA A 2 1.24 28.67 -13.63
N ARG A 3 2.43 29.12 -13.21
CA ARG A 3 3.70 28.38 -13.31
C ARG A 3 3.67 27.09 -12.45
N PRO A 4 4.41 26.02 -12.84
CA PRO A 4 4.29 24.69 -12.21
C PRO A 4 4.86 24.57 -10.79
N GLU A 5 5.75 25.48 -10.37
CA GLU A 5 6.63 25.25 -9.22
C GLU A 5 5.98 25.52 -7.84
N ALA A 6 4.82 26.18 -7.77
CA ALA A 6 4.21 26.60 -6.50
C ALA A 6 3.22 25.58 -5.89
N ILE A 7 2.87 24.50 -6.61
CA ILE A 7 1.92 23.47 -6.15
C ILE A 7 2.65 22.23 -5.60
N GLU A 8 3.91 22.00 -5.96
CA GLU A 8 4.65 20.78 -5.63
C GLU A 8 4.98 20.65 -4.13
N ASN A 9 5.47 21.70 -3.48
CA ASN A 9 5.90 21.65 -2.07
C ASN A 9 4.76 21.34 -1.08
N ASN A 10 3.53 21.77 -1.35
CA ASN A 10 2.39 21.49 -0.50
C ASN A 10 1.84 20.06 -0.71
N SER A 11 2.13 19.46 -1.87
CA SER A 11 1.65 18.13 -2.25
C SER A 11 2.50 16.99 -1.68
N GLU A 12 3.83 17.16 -1.61
CA GLU A 12 4.73 16.16 -1.01
C GLU A 12 4.62 16.15 0.50
N GLN A 13 4.60 17.31 1.16
CA GLN A 13 4.41 17.38 2.61
C GLN A 13 3.05 16.79 3.03
N GLY A 14 1.99 17.05 2.24
CA GLY A 14 0.68 16.43 2.45
C GLY A 14 0.70 14.91 2.27
N LEU A 15 1.48 14.40 1.32
CA LEU A 15 1.68 12.96 1.16
C LEU A 15 2.41 12.36 2.34
N GLU A 16 3.55 12.91 2.76
CA GLU A 16 4.34 12.36 3.86
C GLU A 16 3.55 12.39 5.19
N CYS A 17 2.73 13.42 5.42
CA CYS A 17 1.77 13.45 6.53
C CYS A 17 0.72 12.33 6.44
N TRP A 18 0.24 12.02 5.24
CA TRP A 18 -0.71 10.93 5.05
C TRP A 18 -0.06 9.55 5.25
N LEU A 19 1.15 9.34 4.74
CA LEU A 19 1.89 8.09 4.91
C LEU A 19 2.19 7.82 6.38
N SER A 20 2.66 8.83 7.12
CA SER A 20 2.91 8.69 8.57
C SER A 20 1.64 8.36 9.36
N THR A 21 0.48 8.87 8.93
CA THR A 21 -0.81 8.50 9.54
C THR A 21 -1.17 7.03 9.28
N ILE A 22 -0.88 6.51 8.09
CA ILE A 22 -1.09 5.09 7.77
C ILE A 22 -0.15 4.23 8.61
N GLU A 23 1.13 4.59 8.67
CA GLU A 23 2.13 3.87 9.45
C GLU A 23 1.77 3.84 10.94
N ALA A 24 1.43 4.98 11.53
CA ALA A 24 1.03 5.08 12.94
C ALA A 24 -0.17 4.19 13.27
N ARG A 25 -1.12 4.03 12.34
CA ARG A 25 -2.25 3.12 12.51
C ARG A 25 -1.81 1.66 12.61
N TRP A 26 -0.77 1.26 11.87
CA TRP A 26 -0.26 -0.11 11.84
C TRP A 26 0.85 -0.38 12.87
N GLN A 27 1.31 0.62 13.62
CA GLN A 27 2.16 0.40 14.80
C GLN A 27 1.42 -0.29 15.95
N ASN A 28 0.09 -0.16 16.00
CA ASN A 28 -0.76 -0.76 17.02
C ASN A 28 -1.77 -1.68 16.35
N ILE A 29 -1.30 -2.84 15.87
CA ILE A 29 -2.17 -3.86 15.28
C ILE A 29 -3.15 -4.33 16.37
N PRO A 30 -4.47 -4.29 16.12
CA PRO A 30 -5.46 -4.75 17.08
C PRO A 30 -5.20 -6.20 17.51
N GLU A 31 -5.33 -6.48 18.79
CA GLU A 31 -5.40 -7.87 19.26
C GLU A 31 -6.66 -8.51 18.69
N PHE A 32 -6.45 -9.50 17.82
CA PHE A 32 -7.51 -10.27 17.22
C PHE A 32 -7.05 -11.72 17.14
N GLU A 33 -7.83 -12.61 17.74
CA GLU A 33 -7.58 -14.04 17.67
C GLU A 33 -8.45 -14.62 16.57
N VAL A 34 -7.80 -15.03 15.48
CA VAL A 34 -8.43 -15.86 14.46
C VAL A 34 -8.37 -17.29 14.98
N PRO A 35 -9.51 -17.97 15.21
CA PRO A 35 -9.45 -19.41 15.46
C PRO A 35 -8.76 -20.05 14.26
N GLU A 36 -7.66 -20.77 14.49
CA GLU A 36 -6.80 -21.31 13.44
C GLU A 36 -7.63 -22.10 12.41
N GLU A 37 -8.65 -22.80 12.87
CA GLU A 37 -9.58 -23.58 12.05
C GLU A 37 -10.50 -22.76 11.11
N LYS A 38 -10.59 -21.43 11.30
CA LYS A 38 -11.57 -20.58 10.61
C LYS A 38 -11.02 -19.73 9.46
N LEU A 39 -9.78 -19.24 9.53
CA LEU A 39 -9.24 -18.37 8.48
C LEU A 39 -7.73 -18.56 8.28
N GLN A 40 -7.39 -19.41 7.33
CA GLN A 40 -6.02 -19.74 6.94
C GLN A 40 -5.53 -18.92 5.74
N HIS A 41 -6.45 -18.37 4.94
CA HIS A 41 -6.14 -17.61 3.73
C HIS A 41 -7.02 -16.38 3.59
N LEU A 42 -6.41 -15.19 3.61
CA LEU A 42 -7.05 -13.92 3.29
C LEU A 42 -6.68 -13.49 1.86
N ALA A 43 -7.68 -13.19 1.03
CA ALA A 43 -7.50 -12.55 -0.27
C ALA A 43 -8.10 -11.13 -0.25
N VAL A 44 -7.34 -10.15 -0.72
CA VAL A 44 -7.72 -8.72 -0.71
C VAL A 44 -7.66 -8.17 -2.12
N ILE A 45 -8.73 -7.48 -2.53
CA ILE A 45 -8.77 -6.70 -3.78
C ILE A 45 -8.35 -5.26 -3.46
N CYS A 46 -7.23 -4.82 -4.02
CA CYS A 46 -6.67 -3.50 -3.73
C CYS A 46 -7.30 -2.43 -4.65
N ASP A 47 -8.43 -1.86 -4.25
CA ASP A 47 -9.12 -0.81 -5.00
C ASP A 47 -9.14 0.54 -4.27
N GLY A 48 -9.44 1.62 -5.01
CA GLY A 48 -9.72 2.95 -4.44
C GLY A 48 -8.50 3.86 -4.29
N ASN A 49 -7.29 3.40 -4.62
CA ASN A 49 -6.04 4.17 -4.47
C ASN A 49 -6.15 5.60 -5.03
N ARG A 50 -6.48 5.74 -6.32
CA ARG A 50 -6.60 7.06 -6.97
C ARG A 50 -7.66 7.95 -6.33
N ARG A 51 -8.83 7.36 -5.98
CA ARG A 51 -9.93 8.07 -5.33
C ARG A 51 -9.52 8.58 -3.95
N ALA A 52 -8.84 7.76 -3.15
CA ALA A 52 -8.38 8.14 -1.83
C ALA A 52 -7.41 9.34 -1.85
N ALA A 53 -6.52 9.41 -2.85
CA ALA A 53 -5.65 10.58 -3.04
C ALA A 53 -6.41 11.82 -3.51
N GLN A 54 -7.34 11.66 -4.45
CA GLN A 54 -8.16 12.77 -4.96
C GLN A 54 -9.05 13.39 -3.88
N GLU A 55 -9.67 12.59 -3.02
CA GLU A 55 -10.47 13.06 -1.86
C GLU A 55 -9.66 13.89 -0.87
N ARG A 56 -8.32 13.76 -0.90
CA ARG A 56 -7.36 14.51 -0.07
C ARG A 56 -6.75 15.70 -0.81
N GLY A 57 -7.17 15.98 -2.05
CA GLY A 57 -6.57 17.02 -2.89
C GLY A 57 -5.15 16.71 -3.35
N LEU A 58 -4.73 15.44 -3.31
CA LEU A 58 -3.39 14.99 -3.69
C LEU A 58 -3.36 14.46 -5.13
N ASN A 59 -2.15 14.37 -5.70
CA ASN A 59 -1.94 13.71 -6.99
C ASN A 59 -2.47 12.26 -6.93
N SER A 60 -3.27 11.86 -7.91
CA SER A 60 -3.92 10.54 -7.92
C SER A 60 -2.93 9.36 -7.84
N PHE A 61 -1.70 9.52 -8.33
CA PHE A 61 -0.66 8.49 -8.25
C PHE A 61 -0.16 8.26 -6.83
N TYR A 62 -0.22 9.26 -5.95
CA TYR A 62 0.18 9.12 -4.54
C TYR A 62 -0.69 8.11 -3.78
N GLY A 63 -1.92 7.88 -4.26
CA GLY A 63 -2.77 6.82 -3.72
C GLY A 63 -2.15 5.44 -3.82
N HIS A 64 -1.33 5.17 -4.83
CA HIS A 64 -0.64 3.89 -4.94
C HIS A 64 0.49 3.75 -3.91
N ARG A 65 1.20 4.84 -3.56
CA ARG A 65 2.17 4.84 -2.44
C ARG A 65 1.48 4.52 -1.12
N ALA A 66 0.37 5.20 -0.83
CA ALA A 66 -0.43 4.91 0.35
C ALA A 66 -0.95 3.45 0.36
N GLY A 67 -1.36 2.94 -0.80
CA GLY A 67 -1.78 1.53 -0.94
C GLY A 67 -0.67 0.53 -0.59
N VAL A 68 0.59 0.83 -0.90
CA VAL A 68 1.73 0.01 -0.51
C VAL A 68 1.91 -0.02 1.01
N GLU A 69 1.79 1.12 1.69
CA GLU A 69 1.87 1.17 3.16
C GLU A 69 0.73 0.40 3.83
N VAL A 70 -0.47 0.44 3.25
CA VAL A 70 -1.59 -0.39 3.70
C VAL A 70 -1.31 -1.87 3.51
N ILE A 71 -0.72 -2.28 2.38
CA ILE A 71 -0.30 -3.67 2.13
C ILE A 71 0.69 -4.14 3.20
N ARG A 72 1.69 -3.31 3.56
CA ARG A 72 2.65 -3.62 4.64
C ARG A 72 1.95 -3.87 5.96
N GLY A 73 1.06 -2.95 6.34
CA GLY A 73 0.30 -3.06 7.58
C GLY A 73 -0.57 -4.31 7.65
N VAL A 74 -1.32 -4.61 6.59
CA VAL A 74 -2.15 -5.84 6.51
C VAL A 74 -1.28 -7.09 6.56
N THR A 75 -0.11 -7.06 5.93
CA THR A 75 0.85 -8.18 5.96
C THR A 75 1.34 -8.44 7.38
N ARG A 76 1.74 -7.40 8.11
CA ARG A 76 2.15 -7.49 9.54
C ARG A 76 1.00 -8.00 10.42
N ALA A 77 -0.21 -7.52 10.19
CA ALA A 77 -1.40 -7.96 10.93
C ALA A 77 -1.71 -9.44 10.69
N CYS A 78 -1.65 -9.91 9.43
CA CYS A 78 -1.85 -11.32 9.12
C CYS A 78 -0.80 -12.22 9.80
N ARG A 79 0.47 -11.77 9.87
CA ARG A 79 1.52 -12.48 10.61
C ARG A 79 1.19 -12.57 12.11
N GLN A 80 0.79 -11.45 12.74
CA GLN A 80 0.42 -11.42 14.16
C GLN A 80 -0.80 -12.29 14.48
N TRP A 81 -1.79 -12.32 13.58
CA TRP A 81 -3.01 -13.11 13.75
C TRP A 81 -2.88 -14.55 13.23
N GLN A 82 -1.67 -14.98 12.85
CA GLN A 82 -1.38 -16.33 12.37
C GLN A 82 -2.22 -16.75 11.13
N ILE A 83 -2.57 -15.79 10.26
CA ILE A 83 -3.17 -16.09 8.96
C ILE A 83 -2.06 -16.49 8.00
N HIS A 84 -1.96 -17.78 7.71
CA HIS A 84 -0.84 -18.37 6.98
C HIS A 84 -0.68 -17.89 5.53
N THR A 85 -1.78 -17.61 4.83
CA THR A 85 -1.74 -17.20 3.42
C THR A 85 -2.41 -15.83 3.24
N LEU A 86 -1.70 -14.91 2.60
CA LEU A 86 -2.22 -13.61 2.22
C LEU A 86 -2.02 -13.40 0.72
N THR A 87 -3.10 -13.04 0.01
CA THR A 87 -3.06 -12.75 -1.42
C THR A 87 -3.62 -11.37 -1.68
N PHE A 88 -2.88 -10.55 -2.41
CA PHE A 88 -3.38 -9.27 -2.89
C PHE A 88 -3.62 -9.34 -4.40
N TRP A 89 -4.83 -9.01 -4.83
CA TRP A 89 -5.12 -8.72 -6.22
C TRP A 89 -4.76 -7.26 -6.50
N THR A 90 -3.49 -7.05 -6.85
CA THR A 90 -2.89 -5.71 -7.00
C THR A 90 -2.91 -5.20 -8.45
N TRP A 91 -2.96 -6.11 -9.42
CA TRP A 91 -2.93 -5.77 -10.84
C TRP A 91 -3.69 -6.80 -11.69
N SER A 92 -4.64 -6.34 -12.50
CA SER A 92 -5.44 -7.19 -13.39
C SER A 92 -4.97 -7.17 -14.84
N THR A 93 -5.48 -8.09 -15.67
CA THR A 93 -5.16 -8.10 -17.11
C THR A 93 -5.69 -6.84 -17.82
N GLU A 94 -6.82 -6.30 -17.37
CA GLU A 94 -7.44 -5.08 -17.88
C GLU A 94 -6.62 -3.84 -17.54
N ASN A 95 -5.81 -3.88 -16.48
CA ASN A 95 -4.99 -2.74 -16.07
C ASN A 95 -3.87 -2.42 -17.07
N TRP A 96 -3.50 -3.37 -17.94
CA TRP A 96 -2.59 -3.12 -19.06
C TRP A 96 -3.15 -2.19 -20.14
N LYS A 97 -4.47 -1.94 -20.12
CA LYS A 97 -5.12 -1.00 -21.04
C LYS A 97 -5.05 0.46 -20.55
N ARG A 98 -4.42 0.71 -19.40
CA ARG A 98 -4.21 2.06 -18.85
C ARG A 98 -3.09 2.79 -19.59
N ASP A 99 -2.96 4.09 -19.31
CA ASP A 99 -1.90 4.90 -19.87
C ASP A 99 -0.51 4.37 -19.47
N ARG A 100 0.48 4.49 -20.37
CA ARG A 100 1.84 3.96 -20.17
C ARG A 100 2.54 4.60 -18.98
N GLU A 101 2.31 5.88 -18.73
CA GLU A 101 2.87 6.58 -17.56
C GLU A 101 2.36 5.95 -16.26
N GLN A 102 1.05 5.68 -16.19
CA GLN A 102 0.45 5.03 -15.03
C GLN A 102 0.99 3.61 -14.83
N ILE A 103 1.11 2.84 -15.92
CA ILE A 103 1.68 1.48 -15.85
C ILE A 103 3.11 1.55 -15.33
N GLY A 104 3.95 2.42 -15.91
CA GLY A 104 5.34 2.60 -15.50
C GLY A 104 5.47 2.97 -14.02
N TYR A 105 4.65 3.92 -13.55
CA TYR A 105 4.64 4.34 -12.15
C TYR A 105 4.33 3.18 -11.19
N VAL A 106 3.27 2.41 -11.47
CA VAL A 106 2.87 1.30 -10.59
C VAL A 106 3.89 0.16 -10.62
N MET A 107 4.44 -0.15 -11.80
CA MET A 107 5.47 -1.20 -11.92
C MET A 107 6.77 -0.82 -11.24
N ASP A 108 7.19 0.44 -11.31
CA ASP A 108 8.34 0.93 -10.54
C ASP A 108 8.10 0.81 -9.03
N LEU A 109 6.91 1.21 -8.57
CA LEU A 109 6.55 1.10 -7.16
C LEU A 109 6.53 -0.36 -6.69
N ALA A 110 5.95 -1.27 -7.48
CA ALA A 110 5.97 -2.70 -7.20
C ALA A 110 7.41 -3.25 -7.15
N ALA A 111 8.25 -2.83 -8.09
CA ALA A 111 9.65 -3.24 -8.14
C ALA A 111 10.45 -2.74 -6.93
N ARG A 112 10.19 -1.51 -6.46
CA ARG A 112 10.76 -0.98 -5.22
C ARG A 112 10.28 -1.75 -4.00
N PHE A 113 8.98 -1.98 -3.89
CA PHE A 113 8.39 -2.76 -2.80
C PHE A 113 9.00 -4.17 -2.69
N LEU A 114 9.13 -4.88 -3.81
CA LEU A 114 9.73 -6.22 -3.86
C LEU A 114 11.24 -6.24 -3.59
N ARG A 115 11.94 -5.10 -3.73
CA ARG A 115 13.36 -4.98 -3.40
C ARG A 115 13.62 -4.52 -1.97
N ASP A 116 12.59 -4.08 -1.26
CA ASP A 116 12.70 -3.59 0.10
C ASP A 116 13.28 -4.67 1.03
N SER A 117 14.45 -4.39 1.60
CA SER A 117 15.17 -5.29 2.50
C SER A 117 14.48 -5.45 3.85
N GLU A 118 13.83 -4.40 4.36
CA GLU A 118 13.12 -4.45 5.63
C GLU A 118 11.89 -5.36 5.52
N LEU A 119 11.10 -5.20 4.45
CA LEU A 119 9.96 -6.10 4.21
C LEU A 119 10.42 -7.55 4.07
N LYS A 120 11.50 -7.80 3.34
CA LYS A 120 12.05 -9.16 3.22
C LYS A 120 12.45 -9.72 4.58
N ARG A 121 13.12 -8.91 5.40
CA ARG A 121 13.50 -9.29 6.75
C ARG A 121 12.26 -9.67 7.58
N GLU A 122 11.24 -8.81 7.57
CA GLU A 122 9.96 -9.05 8.25
C GLU A 122 9.16 -10.24 7.72
N LEU A 123 9.44 -10.74 6.51
CA LEU A 123 8.72 -11.88 5.93
C LEU A 123 9.50 -13.19 6.07
N PHE A 124 10.82 -13.15 6.03
CA PHE A 124 11.67 -14.34 5.98
C PHE A 124 12.42 -14.65 7.28
N GLU A 125 12.55 -13.68 8.19
CA GLU A 125 13.08 -13.95 9.52
C GLU A 125 11.93 -14.43 10.42
N ASN A 126 11.99 -15.74 10.72
CA ASN A 126 11.23 -16.37 11.79
C ASN A 126 12.01 -16.11 13.09
N GLU A 127 11.40 -15.40 14.04
CA GLU A 127 11.85 -15.47 15.44
C GLU A 127 11.50 -16.84 16.03
#